data_AF-A0A250I6G1-F1
#
_entry.id   AF-A0A250I6G1-F1
#
_cell.length_a   1.000
_cell.length_b   1.000
_cell.length_c   1.000
_cell.angle_alpha   90.00
_cell.angle_beta   90.00
_cell.angle_gamma   90.00
#
_symmetry.space_group_name_H-M   'P 1'
#
loop_
_entity.id
_entity.type
_entity.pdbx_description
1 polymer ?
#
loop_
_entity_poly.entity_id
_entity_poly.type
_entity_poly.pdbx_seq_one_letter_code
_entity_poly.pdbx_strand_id
1 'polypeptide(L)'
;MSARLALLMGAALLCGGCEVPSEVGKPCLLVKKSSSADRKFDPVVPSDIQLDQDFVSFGSQDCEDLICVRTAGSKLETTVEGDVERVLGYCSKACTEGNTTTCAINHPDATDEIKSTMSCRSLLLDQQALDDFRKQDPAGYRATFGENASPFFCAATSSTGT
;
A
#
# COMPACT_ATOMS: atom_id res chain seq x y z
N MET A 1 45.86 3.57 51.52
CA MET A 1 44.46 3.81 51.09
C MET A 1 44.46 3.83 49.56
N SER A 2 44.01 2.75 48.92
CA SER A 2 44.13 2.56 47.47
C SER A 2 43.07 3.35 46.72
N ALA A 3 43.50 4.29 45.87
CA ALA A 3 42.63 5.01 44.95
C ALA A 3 42.20 4.08 43.80
N ARG A 4 40.90 3.76 43.74
CA ARG A 4 40.29 3.08 42.60
C ARG A 4 40.07 4.11 41.49
N LEU A 5 40.94 4.10 40.48
CA LEU A 5 40.75 4.89 39.27
C LEU A 5 39.74 4.18 38.35
N ALA A 6 38.63 4.86 38.11
CA ALA A 6 37.60 4.50 37.15
C ALA A 6 38.09 4.76 35.71
N LEU A 7 37.97 3.76 34.84
CA LEU A 7 37.98 3.95 33.39
C LEU A 7 36.70 3.32 32.85
N LEU A 8 35.68 4.17 32.72
CA LEU A 8 34.44 3.90 32.00
C LEU A 8 34.78 3.84 30.51
N MET A 9 34.86 2.64 29.94
CA MET A 9 34.85 2.45 28.49
C MET A 9 33.50 2.94 27.95
N GLY A 10 33.49 4.12 27.34
CA GLY A 10 32.34 4.66 26.62
C GLY A 10 32.10 3.83 25.36
N ALA A 11 31.10 2.95 25.42
CA ALA A 11 30.53 2.32 24.24
C ALA A 11 29.75 3.40 23.45
N ALA A 12 30.39 3.95 22.43
CA ALA A 12 29.69 4.69 21.39
C ALA A 12 28.84 3.70 20.59
N LEU A 13 27.62 3.46 21.06
CA LEU A 13 26.54 2.89 20.25
C LEU A 13 26.21 3.91 19.15
N LEU A 14 26.95 3.81 18.05
CA LEU A 14 26.53 4.32 16.75
C LEU A 14 25.25 3.56 16.39
N CYS A 15 24.11 4.12 16.77
CA CYS A 15 22.82 3.76 16.20
C CYS A 15 22.80 4.17 14.72
N GLY A 16 23.57 3.47 13.89
CA GLY A 16 23.26 3.34 12.47
C GLY A 16 21.98 2.55 12.39
N GLY A 17 20.84 3.21 12.56
CA GLY A 17 19.55 2.62 12.25
C GLY A 17 19.61 2.24 10.78
N CYS A 18 19.58 0.95 10.48
CA CYS A 18 19.29 0.50 9.13
C CYS A 18 17.97 1.15 8.74
N GLU A 19 17.96 1.91 7.65
CA GLU A 19 16.71 2.35 7.02
C GLU A 19 15.95 1.08 6.68
N VAL A 20 14.93 0.75 7.46
CA VAL A 20 14.05 -0.37 7.14
C VAL A 20 13.34 0.04 5.87
N PRO A 21 13.49 -0.70 4.76
CA PRO A 21 12.79 -0.35 3.52
C PRO A 21 11.31 -0.27 3.83
N SER A 22 10.70 0.84 3.45
CA SER A 22 9.26 1.02 3.56
C SER A 22 8.59 -0.01 2.65
N GLU A 23 7.54 -0.67 3.14
CA GLU A 23 6.74 -1.60 2.32
C GLU A 23 6.04 -0.88 1.15
N VAL A 24 5.95 0.46 1.16
CA VAL A 24 5.41 1.24 0.05
C VAL A 24 6.16 0.95 -1.26
N GLY A 25 5.41 0.60 -2.30
CA GLY A 25 5.93 0.26 -3.63
C GLY A 25 6.30 -1.21 -3.81
N LYS A 26 6.32 -2.01 -2.73
CA LYS A 26 6.54 -3.46 -2.82
C LYS A 26 5.43 -4.13 -3.64
N PRO A 27 5.75 -5.05 -4.56
CA PRO A 27 4.74 -5.81 -5.29
C PRO A 27 3.84 -6.62 -4.35
N CYS A 28 2.55 -6.69 -4.66
CA CYS A 28 1.56 -7.42 -3.87
C CYS A 28 0.51 -8.09 -4.74
N LEU A 29 -0.02 -9.22 -4.27
CA LEU A 29 -1.16 -9.89 -4.90
C LEU A 29 -2.44 -9.13 -4.61
N LEU A 30 -3.15 -8.74 -5.68
CA LEU A 30 -4.47 -8.15 -5.56
C LEU A 30 -5.48 -9.22 -5.17
N VAL A 31 -6.33 -8.88 -4.21
CA VAL A 31 -7.44 -9.73 -3.77
C VAL A 31 -8.75 -8.97 -3.83
N LYS A 32 -9.83 -9.72 -4.00
CA LYS A 32 -11.20 -9.23 -3.95
C LYS A 32 -11.97 -10.01 -2.90
N LYS A 33 -13.08 -9.44 -2.44
CA LYS A 33 -13.99 -10.16 -1.54
C LYS A 33 -14.42 -11.47 -2.18
N SER A 34 -14.32 -12.57 -1.44
CA SER A 34 -14.73 -13.87 -1.96
C SER A 34 -16.25 -13.94 -2.13
N SER A 35 -16.68 -14.68 -3.14
CA SER A 35 -18.08 -15.07 -3.33
C SER A 35 -18.46 -16.32 -2.51
N SER A 36 -17.47 -17.04 -1.98
CA SER A 36 -17.67 -18.20 -1.12
C SER A 36 -17.78 -17.78 0.35
N ALA A 37 -18.59 -18.51 1.13
CA ALA A 37 -18.65 -18.33 2.58
C ALA A 37 -17.40 -18.86 3.30
N ASP A 38 -16.64 -19.75 2.66
CA ASP A 38 -15.50 -20.45 3.28
C ASP A 38 -14.20 -19.65 3.23
N ARG A 39 -14.15 -18.58 2.42
CA ARG A 39 -12.97 -17.73 2.24
C ARG A 39 -13.36 -16.27 2.36
N LYS A 40 -12.45 -15.45 2.89
CA LYS A 40 -12.68 -13.99 2.98
C LYS A 40 -12.32 -13.29 1.66
N PHE A 41 -11.27 -13.76 1.01
CA PHE A 41 -10.70 -13.14 -0.17
C PHE A 41 -10.43 -14.19 -1.25
N ASP A 42 -10.69 -13.82 -2.51
CA ASP A 42 -10.28 -14.56 -3.70
C ASP A 42 -9.22 -13.74 -4.45
N PRO A 43 -8.30 -14.38 -5.20
CA PRO A 43 -7.35 -13.66 -6.04
C PRO A 43 -8.07 -12.87 -7.12
N VAL A 44 -7.54 -11.69 -7.45
CA VAL A 44 -7.94 -10.94 -8.63
C VAL A 44 -7.26 -11.54 -9.85
N VAL A 45 -8.05 -11.83 -10.87
CA VAL A 45 -7.58 -12.39 -12.15
C VAL A 45 -7.65 -11.31 -13.25
N PRO A 46 -6.96 -11.47 -14.39
CA PRO A 46 -6.94 -10.46 -15.45
C PRO A 46 -8.32 -9.99 -15.91
N SER A 47 -9.32 -10.89 -15.95
CA SER A 47 -10.69 -10.55 -16.37
C SER A 47 -11.47 -9.69 -15.37
N ASP A 48 -10.95 -9.49 -14.15
CA ASP A 48 -11.54 -8.60 -13.15
C ASP A 48 -11.08 -7.13 -13.32
N ILE A 49 -10.07 -6.88 -14.16
CA ILE A 49 -9.41 -5.58 -14.27
C ILE A 49 -9.96 -4.79 -15.46
N GLN A 50 -10.37 -3.55 -15.18
CA GLN A 50 -10.55 -2.52 -16.20
C GLN A 50 -9.27 -1.67 -16.24
N LEU A 51 -8.61 -1.62 -17.40
CA LEU A 51 -7.27 -1.03 -17.49
C LEU A 51 -7.26 0.47 -17.19
N ASP A 52 -8.35 1.17 -17.45
CA ASP A 52 -8.57 2.61 -17.24
C ASP A 52 -9.02 2.97 -15.81
N GLN A 53 -9.10 2.00 -14.90
CA GLN A 53 -9.53 2.21 -13.52
C GLN A 53 -8.42 1.84 -12.53
N ASP A 54 -8.33 2.63 -11.45
CA ASP A 54 -7.56 2.23 -10.29
C ASP A 54 -8.26 1.04 -9.61
N PHE A 55 -7.46 0.09 -9.13
CA PHE A 55 -7.95 -1.01 -8.33
C PHE A 55 -7.36 -0.92 -6.92
N VAL A 56 -8.22 -0.95 -5.91
CA VAL A 56 -7.82 -0.91 -4.51
C VAL A 56 -8.23 -2.21 -3.82
N SER A 57 -7.24 -2.95 -3.33
CA SER A 57 -7.40 -4.22 -2.65
C SER A 57 -7.10 -4.05 -1.16
N PHE A 58 -8.17 -4.11 -0.35
CA PHE A 58 -8.08 -4.19 1.10
C PHE A 58 -7.90 -5.66 1.52
N GLY A 59 -6.84 -5.98 2.26
CA GLY A 59 -6.60 -7.33 2.80
C GLY A 59 -5.60 -8.20 2.01
N SER A 60 -4.77 -7.59 1.16
CA SER A 60 -3.58 -8.29 0.64
C SER A 60 -2.61 -8.56 1.78
N GLN A 61 -2.18 -9.83 1.93
CA GLN A 61 -1.29 -10.24 3.01
C GLN A 61 0.16 -9.78 2.78
N ASP A 62 0.50 -9.41 1.54
CA ASP A 62 1.86 -8.98 1.17
C ASP A 62 2.21 -7.57 1.70
N CYS A 63 1.18 -6.81 2.08
CA CYS A 63 1.25 -5.40 2.44
C CYS A 63 1.13 -5.10 3.94
N GLU A 64 1.00 -6.12 4.79
CA GLU A 64 0.79 -5.95 6.24
C GLU A 64 -0.38 -4.99 6.56
N ASP A 65 -0.09 -3.79 7.08
CA ASP A 65 -1.06 -2.75 7.42
C ASP A 65 -1.37 -1.79 6.25
N LEU A 66 -0.73 -1.97 5.09
CA LEU A 66 -0.92 -1.18 3.88
C LEU A 66 -1.99 -1.78 2.95
N ILE A 67 -2.42 -0.99 1.96
CA ILE A 67 -3.36 -1.45 0.92
C ILE A 67 -2.59 -1.83 -0.35
N CYS A 68 -3.12 -2.77 -1.13
CA CYS A 68 -2.53 -3.14 -2.43
C CYS A 68 -3.27 -2.38 -3.55
N VAL A 69 -2.53 -1.66 -4.39
CA VAL A 69 -3.08 -0.76 -5.40
C VAL A 69 -2.55 -1.12 -6.78
N ARG A 70 -3.43 -1.03 -7.80
CA ARG A 70 -3.03 -0.98 -9.20
C ARG A 70 -3.53 0.33 -9.80
N THR A 71 -2.66 1.01 -10.55
CA THR A 71 -2.97 2.32 -11.13
C THR A 71 -3.61 2.21 -12.51
N ALA A 72 -4.60 3.05 -12.77
CA ALA A 72 -5.20 3.21 -14.09
C ALA A 72 -4.14 3.48 -15.17
N GLY A 73 -4.26 2.77 -16.29
CA GLY A 73 -3.37 2.86 -17.43
C GLY A 73 -1.97 2.27 -17.22
N SER A 74 -1.66 1.69 -16.06
CA SER A 74 -0.41 0.95 -15.86
C SER A 74 -0.44 -0.37 -16.63
N LYS A 75 0.75 -0.88 -16.97
CA LYS A 75 0.88 -2.24 -17.51
C LYS A 75 0.25 -3.25 -16.55
N LEU A 76 -0.48 -4.22 -17.10
CA LEU A 76 -1.01 -5.34 -16.32
C LEU A 76 0.14 -6.30 -16.01
N GLU A 77 0.49 -6.42 -14.74
CA GLU A 77 1.47 -7.38 -14.24
C GLU A 77 0.75 -8.57 -13.60
N THR A 78 1.23 -9.77 -13.89
CA THR A 78 0.63 -11.01 -13.41
C THR A 78 1.69 -11.98 -12.92
N THR A 79 1.26 -12.90 -12.06
CA THR A 79 2.04 -14.08 -11.67
C THR A 79 1.17 -15.32 -11.76
N VAL A 80 1.79 -16.48 -11.96
CA VAL A 80 1.09 -17.76 -12.10
C VAL A 80 1.37 -18.61 -10.88
N GLU A 81 0.32 -19.01 -10.16
CA GLU A 81 0.41 -19.96 -9.06
C GLU A 81 -0.57 -21.12 -9.30
N GLY A 82 -0.02 -22.28 -9.64
CA GLY A 82 -0.80 -23.41 -10.16
C GLY A 82 -1.35 -23.09 -11.54
N ASP A 83 -2.67 -23.27 -11.72
CA ASP A 83 -3.38 -22.99 -12.97
C ASP A 83 -4.08 -21.61 -12.99
N VAL A 84 -3.75 -20.73 -12.03
CA VAL A 84 -4.40 -19.42 -11.87
C VAL A 84 -3.41 -18.30 -12.11
N GLU A 85 -3.72 -17.45 -13.09
CA GLU A 85 -3.04 -16.18 -13.32
C GLU A 85 -3.62 -15.11 -12.38
N ARG A 86 -2.76 -14.54 -11.54
CA ARG A 86 -3.11 -13.56 -10.50
C ARG A 86 -2.53 -12.21 -10.83
N VAL A 87 -3.30 -11.16 -10.60
CA VAL A 87 -2.87 -9.79 -10.89
C VAL A 87 -2.05 -9.23 -9.73
N LEU A 88 -0.97 -8.53 -10.08
CA LEU A 88 -0.11 -7.82 -9.16
C LEU A 88 -0.47 -6.33 -9.09
N GLY A 89 -0.30 -5.77 -7.90
CA GLY A 89 -0.26 -4.34 -7.63
C GLY A 89 0.99 -3.98 -6.83
N TYR A 90 0.94 -2.85 -6.14
CA TYR A 90 1.98 -2.41 -5.20
C TYR A 90 1.37 -1.92 -3.89
N CYS A 91 2.11 -2.09 -2.80
CA CYS A 91 1.66 -1.65 -1.49
C CYS A 91 1.68 -0.12 -1.39
N SER A 92 0.63 0.45 -0.82
CA SER A 92 0.37 1.88 -0.73
C SER A 92 -0.10 2.24 0.67
N LYS A 93 0.34 3.41 1.14
CA LYS A 93 -0.04 3.95 2.44
C LYS A 93 -0.85 5.23 2.31
N ALA A 94 -1.66 5.52 3.31
CA ALA A 94 -2.33 6.80 3.43
C ALA A 94 -1.29 7.95 3.48
N CYS A 95 -1.64 9.08 2.88
CA CYS A 95 -0.78 10.24 2.83
C CYS A 95 -1.59 11.53 3.03
N THR A 96 -0.89 12.61 3.34
CA THR A 96 -1.48 13.95 3.40
C THR A 96 -1.24 14.65 2.07
N GLU A 97 -2.31 15.13 1.44
CA GLU A 97 -2.22 15.90 0.20
C GLU A 97 -1.23 17.09 0.37
N GLY A 98 -0.40 17.32 -0.64
CA GLY A 98 0.65 18.36 -0.60
C GLY A 98 1.92 17.97 0.16
N ASN A 99 1.99 16.80 0.81
CA ASN A 99 3.23 16.29 1.40
C ASN A 99 4.01 15.43 0.40
N THR A 100 5.09 15.98 -0.15
CA THR A 100 5.91 15.32 -1.18
C THR A 100 6.85 14.24 -0.64
N THR A 101 7.09 14.21 0.67
CA THR A 101 8.07 13.28 1.28
C THR A 101 7.41 11.98 1.74
N THR A 102 6.09 12.00 1.98
CA THR A 102 5.37 10.85 2.53
C THR A 102 5.40 9.64 1.60
N CYS A 103 5.41 9.86 0.28
CA CYS A 103 5.34 8.80 -0.71
C CYS A 103 6.69 8.42 -1.34
N ALA A 104 7.81 8.80 -0.70
CA ALA A 104 9.12 8.35 -1.13
C ALA A 104 9.23 6.82 -1.06
N ILE A 105 9.73 6.21 -2.13
CA ILE A 105 9.89 4.75 -2.26
C ILE A 105 11.37 4.40 -2.10
N ASN A 106 11.65 3.54 -1.13
CA ASN A 106 12.97 2.96 -0.92
C ASN A 106 12.94 1.41 -0.95
N HIS A 107 11.80 0.80 -1.28
CA HIS A 107 11.72 -0.66 -1.41
C HIS A 107 12.53 -1.15 -2.62
N PRO A 108 13.42 -2.16 -2.47
CA PRO A 108 14.26 -2.64 -3.57
C PRO A 108 13.43 -3.19 -4.73
N ASP A 109 12.38 -3.95 -4.43
CA ASP A 109 11.55 -4.65 -5.40
C ASP A 109 10.49 -3.77 -6.09
N ALA A 110 10.40 -2.48 -5.74
CA ALA A 110 9.52 -1.56 -6.45
C ALA A 110 10.04 -1.31 -7.88
N THR A 111 9.13 -1.31 -8.86
CA THR A 111 9.49 -1.06 -10.25
C THR A 111 9.93 0.40 -10.46
N ASP A 112 10.72 0.66 -11.50
CA ASP A 112 11.20 2.03 -11.79
C ASP A 112 10.06 2.99 -12.13
N GLU A 113 8.99 2.50 -12.76
CA GLU A 113 7.76 3.25 -13.02
C GLU A 113 7.13 3.71 -11.70
N ILE A 114 6.95 2.78 -10.76
CA ILE A 114 6.38 3.07 -9.44
C ILE A 114 7.29 4.02 -8.66
N LYS A 115 8.62 3.82 -8.67
CA LYS A 115 9.61 4.70 -8.02
C LYS A 115 9.57 6.14 -8.55
N SER A 116 9.35 6.33 -9.85
CA SER A 116 9.43 7.64 -10.50
C SER A 116 8.11 8.42 -10.55
N THR A 117 6.97 7.74 -10.39
CA THR A 117 5.64 8.35 -10.58
C THR A 117 4.80 8.41 -9.30
N MET A 118 5.33 7.93 -8.18
CA MET A 118 4.59 7.89 -6.92
C MET A 118 4.27 9.29 -6.39
N SER A 119 3.00 9.55 -6.11
CA SER A 119 2.52 10.82 -5.55
C SER A 119 1.39 10.58 -4.56
N CYS A 120 1.11 11.56 -3.70
CA CYS A 120 -0.06 11.51 -2.85
C CYS A 120 -1.29 11.95 -3.66
N ARG A 121 -2.21 11.01 -3.95
CA ARG A 121 -3.44 11.32 -4.71
C ARG A 121 -4.64 10.57 -4.17
N SER A 122 -5.82 11.05 -4.52
CA SER A 122 -7.08 10.40 -4.13
C SER A 122 -7.25 9.07 -4.88
N LEU A 123 -7.53 7.99 -4.14
CA LEU A 123 -7.83 6.65 -4.68
C LEU A 123 -9.24 6.16 -4.32
N LEU A 124 -9.80 6.69 -3.23
CA LEU A 124 -11.14 6.35 -2.79
C LEU A 124 -12.11 7.43 -3.26
N LEU A 125 -13.40 7.14 -3.08
CA LEU A 125 -14.46 8.13 -3.24
C LEU A 125 -14.10 9.43 -2.49
N ASP A 126 -14.63 10.56 -2.95
CA ASP A 126 -14.40 11.84 -2.28
C ASP A 126 -14.74 11.76 -0.77
N GLN A 127 -14.12 12.63 0.03
CA GLN A 127 -14.26 12.63 1.48
C GLN A 127 -15.74 12.67 1.93
N GLN A 128 -16.58 13.34 1.15
CA GLN A 128 -18.00 13.48 1.44
C GLN A 128 -18.73 12.13 1.31
N ALA A 129 -18.48 11.38 0.24
CA ALA A 129 -19.03 10.05 0.05
C ALA A 129 -18.52 9.03 1.09
N LEU A 130 -17.24 9.12 1.49
CA LEU A 130 -16.70 8.31 2.59
C LEU A 130 -17.36 8.64 3.92
N ASP A 131 -17.55 9.92 4.23
CA ASP A 131 -18.19 10.37 5.47
C ASP A 131 -19.69 10.03 5.48
N ASP A 132 -20.37 10.11 4.35
CA ASP A 132 -21.76 9.72 4.21
C ASP A 132 -21.94 8.21 4.32
N PHE A 133 -21.04 7.42 3.73
CA PHE A 133 -21.05 5.97 3.93
C PHE A 133 -20.76 5.59 5.38
N ARG A 134 -19.80 6.25 6.04
CA ARG A 134 -19.51 6.05 7.47
C ARG A 134 -20.72 6.36 8.36
N LYS A 135 -21.53 7.37 8.03
CA LYS A 135 -22.75 7.73 8.76
C LYS A 135 -23.90 6.75 8.49
N GLN A 136 -24.08 6.32 7.25
CA GLN A 136 -25.20 5.49 6.82
C GLN A 136 -25.01 4.01 7.21
N ASP A 137 -23.80 3.48 7.04
CA ASP A 137 -23.44 2.11 7.41
C ASP A 137 -22.05 2.06 8.08
N PRO A 138 -21.96 2.39 9.38
CA PRO A 138 -20.70 2.37 10.11
C PRO A 138 -20.03 0.98 10.14
N ALA A 139 -20.83 -0.09 10.11
CA ALA A 139 -20.33 -1.47 10.13
C ALA A 139 -19.75 -1.87 8.77
N GLY A 140 -20.45 -1.56 7.68
CA GLY A 140 -19.96 -1.74 6.31
C GLY A 140 -18.74 -0.87 6.00
N TYR A 141 -18.72 0.37 6.50
CA TYR A 141 -17.56 1.26 6.41
C TYR A 141 -16.33 0.63 7.07
N ARG A 142 -16.43 0.23 8.34
CA ARG A 142 -15.31 -0.42 9.05
C ARG A 142 -14.91 -1.76 8.42
N ALA A 143 -15.86 -2.53 7.90
CA ALA A 143 -15.58 -3.79 7.23
C ALA A 143 -14.87 -3.62 5.89
N THR A 144 -15.09 -2.49 5.21
CA THR A 144 -14.53 -2.22 3.86
C THR A 144 -13.25 -1.42 3.92
N PHE A 145 -13.21 -0.37 4.75
CA PHE A 145 -12.12 0.60 4.83
C PHE A 145 -11.32 0.50 6.12
N GLY A 146 -11.78 -0.25 7.14
CA GLY A 146 -11.13 -0.32 8.45
C GLY A 146 -11.17 1.02 9.18
N GLU A 147 -10.03 1.39 9.80
CA GLU A 147 -9.81 2.71 10.41
C GLU A 147 -9.30 3.75 9.39
N ASN A 148 -9.23 3.41 8.09
CA ASN A 148 -8.69 4.31 7.07
C ASN A 148 -9.71 5.41 6.72
N ALA A 149 -9.47 6.62 7.24
CA ALA A 149 -10.31 7.79 6.98
C ALA A 149 -9.84 8.66 5.81
N SER A 150 -8.64 8.41 5.27
CA SER A 150 -8.06 9.23 4.20
C SER A 150 -8.54 8.76 2.82
N PRO A 151 -9.01 9.66 1.95
CA PRO A 151 -9.22 9.35 0.54
C PRO A 151 -7.89 9.35 -0.24
N PHE A 152 -6.82 9.88 0.36
CA PHE A 152 -5.51 10.06 -0.26
C PHE A 152 -4.53 8.96 0.14
N PHE A 153 -3.87 8.41 -0.87
CA PHE A 153 -2.89 7.35 -0.76
C PHE A 153 -1.70 7.60 -1.69
N CYS A 154 -0.57 6.98 -1.37
CA CYS A 154 0.59 6.99 -2.24
C CYS A 154 0.31 6.12 -3.46
N ALA A 155 0.08 6.73 -4.62
CA ALA A 155 -0.14 6.00 -5.86
C ALA A 155 0.63 6.62 -7.02
N ALA A 156 1.06 5.76 -7.94
CA ALA A 156 1.59 6.17 -9.22
C ALA A 156 0.57 7.06 -9.94
N THR A 157 1.06 8.06 -10.67
CA THR A 157 0.21 8.89 -11.53
C THR A 157 -0.41 8.02 -12.62
N SER A 158 -1.72 8.11 -12.80
CA SER A 158 -2.42 7.45 -13.90
C SER A 158 -1.87 7.95 -15.24
N SER A 159 -1.58 7.04 -16.18
CA SER A 159 -1.12 7.42 -17.52
C SER A 159 -2.23 8.00 -18.41
N THR A 160 -3.44 8.17 -17.88
CA THR A 160 -4.57 8.83 -18.55
C THR A 160 -4.33 10.34 -18.61
N GLY A 161 -3.47 10.77 -19.55
CA GLY A 161 -3.11 12.19 -19.68
C GLY A 161 -2.13 12.49 -20.80
N THR A 162 -2.43 12.08 -22.04
CA THR A 162 -2.15 12.89 -23.24
C THR A 162 -3.16 12.59 -24.33
#